data_AF-A0A7S2NDV3-F1
#
_entry.id   AF-A0A7S2NDV3-F1
#
_cell.length_a   1.000
_cell.length_b   1.000
_cell.length_c   1.000
_cell.angle_alpha   90.00
_cell.angle_beta   90.00
_cell.angle_gamma   90.00
#
_symmetry.space_group_name_H-M   'P 1'
#
loop_
_entity.id
_entity.type
_entity.pdbx_description
1 polymer ?
#
loop_
_entity_poly.entity_id
_entity_poly.type
_entity_poly.pdbx_seq_one_letter_code
_entity_poly.pdbx_strand_id
1 'polypeptide(L)'
;MPPAAAKYCKRYMTRNHIAQHYETKYEPQSDAFWSKIGLVGGADKEYVCIGVKASNYFMPKETLSEKGPGGGGWIEIDSTLAVQTTEGESWSADEEGFSRIYAVGDCNVGGIASPGVAPEEWPIPPIPKISYPGEEEALIACKNICKIDRLVYKGETHDLFGAELKPHAMHWPWGA
;
A
#
# COMPACT_ATOMS: atom_id res chain seq x y z
N MET A 1 4.66 0.09 -16.90
CA MET A 1 5.52 1.14 -17.54
C MET A 1 5.28 1.19 -19.04
N PRO A 2 5.11 2.39 -19.65
CA PRO A 2 4.94 2.53 -21.09
C PRO A 2 6.12 1.95 -21.90
N PRO A 3 5.88 1.29 -23.06
CA PRO A 3 6.94 0.66 -23.86
C PRO A 3 8.07 1.61 -24.28
N ALA A 4 7.75 2.88 -24.57
CA ALA A 4 8.73 3.88 -24.97
C ALA A 4 9.72 4.21 -23.84
N ALA A 5 9.23 4.33 -22.60
CA ALA A 5 10.06 4.56 -21.42
C ALA A 5 10.97 3.35 -21.16
N ALA A 6 10.42 2.13 -21.24
CA ALA A 6 11.20 0.90 -21.09
C ALA A 6 12.37 0.83 -22.08
N LYS A 7 12.10 1.14 -23.35
CA LYS A 7 13.10 1.16 -24.43
C LYS A 7 14.18 2.22 -24.19
N TYR A 8 13.79 3.40 -23.72
CA TYR A 8 14.73 4.46 -23.36
C TYR A 8 15.68 4.01 -22.23
N CYS A 9 15.12 3.50 -21.13
CA CYS A 9 15.90 3.03 -19.98
C CYS A 9 16.88 1.92 -20.38
N LYS A 10 16.41 0.93 -21.14
CA LYS A 10 17.28 -0.17 -21.63
C LYS A 10 18.48 0.36 -22.41
N ARG A 11 18.24 1.30 -23.33
CA ARG A 11 19.31 1.91 -24.14
C ARG A 11 20.29 2.70 -23.27
N TYR A 12 19.80 3.45 -22.30
CA TYR A 12 20.64 4.22 -21.37
C TYR A 12 21.55 3.28 -20.55
N MET A 13 20.97 2.23 -19.95
CA MET A 13 21.72 1.24 -19.18
C MET A 13 22.81 0.57 -20.03
N THR A 14 22.47 0.12 -21.25
CA THR A 14 23.46 -0.47 -22.18
C THR A 14 24.58 0.50 -22.54
N ARG A 15 24.27 1.78 -22.80
CA ARG A 15 25.27 2.82 -23.11
C ARG A 15 26.24 3.05 -21.95
N ASN A 16 25.80 2.83 -20.72
CA ASN A 16 26.61 2.96 -19.51
C ASN A 16 27.19 1.60 -19.05
N HIS A 17 27.22 0.60 -19.92
CA HIS A 17 27.79 -0.72 -19.65
C HIS A 17 27.13 -1.47 -18.47
N ILE A 18 25.87 -1.15 -18.17
CA ILE A 18 25.08 -1.86 -17.16
C ILE A 18 24.45 -3.09 -17.81
N ALA A 19 24.91 -4.27 -17.40
CA ALA A 19 24.35 -5.55 -17.79
C ALA A 19 22.92 -5.70 -17.22
N GLN A 20 21.99 -6.19 -18.05
CA GLN A 20 20.58 -6.28 -17.72
C GLN A 20 20.10 -7.71 -17.97
N HIS A 21 19.51 -8.34 -16.96
CA HIS A 21 18.98 -9.69 -17.04
C HIS A 21 17.49 -9.66 -16.68
N TYR A 22 16.64 -10.05 -17.61
CA TYR A 22 15.18 -10.11 -17.43
C TYR A 22 14.73 -11.55 -17.24
N GLU A 23 13.50 -11.75 -16.74
CA GLU A 23 12.90 -13.09 -16.51
C GLU A 23 13.83 -14.01 -15.71
N THR A 24 14.63 -13.40 -14.84
CA THR A 24 15.63 -14.08 -14.02
C THR A 24 15.30 -13.80 -12.57
N LYS A 25 14.83 -14.84 -11.88
CA LYS A 25 14.55 -14.77 -10.46
C LYS A 25 15.84 -14.59 -9.68
N TYR A 26 15.81 -13.69 -8.71
CA TYR A 26 16.94 -13.47 -7.80
C TYR A 26 17.10 -14.66 -6.85
N GLU A 27 18.26 -15.32 -6.91
CA GLU A 27 18.59 -16.51 -6.12
C GLU A 27 20.03 -16.40 -5.60
N PRO A 28 20.29 -15.58 -4.55
CA PRO A 28 21.65 -15.26 -4.12
C PRO A 28 22.41 -16.46 -3.53
N GLN A 29 21.69 -17.52 -3.16
CA GLN A 29 22.28 -18.76 -2.64
C GLN A 29 22.65 -19.77 -3.76
N SER A 30 22.47 -19.39 -5.03
CA SER A 30 22.66 -20.28 -6.18
C SER A 30 23.85 -19.84 -7.04
N ASP A 31 24.91 -20.66 -7.06
CA ASP A 31 26.06 -20.44 -7.96
C ASP A 31 25.65 -20.44 -9.44
N ALA A 32 24.59 -21.19 -9.77
CA ALA A 32 24.03 -21.24 -11.11
C ALA A 32 23.39 -19.90 -11.51
N PHE A 33 22.73 -19.20 -10.58
CA PHE A 33 22.21 -17.86 -10.81
C PHE A 33 23.34 -16.87 -11.10
N TRP A 34 24.36 -16.86 -10.24
CA TRP A 34 25.53 -15.98 -10.37
C TRP A 34 26.28 -16.19 -11.68
N SER A 35 26.50 -17.45 -12.05
CA SER A 35 27.12 -17.82 -13.34
C SER A 35 26.26 -17.39 -14.52
N LYS A 36 24.93 -17.57 -14.46
CA LYS A 36 23.99 -17.16 -15.52
C LYS A 36 24.04 -15.65 -15.80
N ILE A 37 24.29 -14.83 -14.78
CA ILE A 37 24.40 -13.38 -14.93
C ILE A 37 25.84 -12.87 -15.10
N GLY A 38 26.81 -13.78 -15.27
CA GLY A 38 28.21 -13.43 -15.53
C GLY A 38 29.00 -12.94 -14.31
N LEU A 39 28.50 -13.19 -13.10
CA LEU A 39 29.13 -12.82 -11.83
C LEU A 39 29.55 -14.08 -11.06
N VAL A 40 30.39 -14.91 -11.67
CA VAL A 40 30.86 -16.17 -11.06
C VAL A 40 31.49 -15.89 -9.70
N GLY A 41 31.02 -16.58 -8.65
CA GLY A 41 31.46 -16.36 -7.27
C GLY A 41 30.67 -15.30 -6.50
N GLY A 42 29.66 -14.69 -7.12
CA GLY A 42 28.79 -13.70 -6.48
C GLY A 42 29.18 -12.25 -6.79
N ALA A 43 28.35 -11.31 -6.33
CA ALA A 43 28.65 -9.88 -6.41
C ALA A 43 29.45 -9.41 -5.18
N ASP A 44 30.36 -8.45 -5.36
CA ASP A 44 31.06 -7.81 -4.22
C ASP A 44 30.10 -7.01 -3.33
N LYS A 45 29.04 -6.45 -3.93
CA LYS A 45 28.01 -5.65 -3.27
C LYS A 45 26.66 -5.91 -3.90
N GLU A 46 25.65 -6.00 -3.05
CA GLU A 46 24.26 -6.27 -3.46
C GLU A 46 23.35 -5.12 -3.01
N TYR A 47 22.59 -4.57 -3.95
CA TYR A 47 21.56 -3.57 -3.69
C TYR A 47 20.21 -4.15 -4.10
N VAL A 48 19.41 -4.55 -3.12
CA VAL A 48 18.15 -5.28 -3.34
C VAL A 48 16.99 -4.30 -3.37
N CYS A 49 16.58 -3.89 -4.57
CA CYS A 49 15.44 -2.99 -4.80
C CYS A 49 14.22 -3.78 -5.34
N ILE A 50 13.96 -4.96 -4.79
CA ILE A 50 12.85 -5.83 -5.23
C ILE A 50 11.86 -6.09 -4.09
N GLY A 51 10.63 -5.61 -4.30
CA GLY A 51 9.53 -5.76 -3.35
C GLY A 51 9.70 -4.93 -2.08
N VAL A 52 8.56 -4.63 -1.46
CA VAL A 52 8.48 -4.06 -0.11
C VAL A 52 7.93 -5.12 0.83
N LYS A 53 8.28 -5.02 2.11
CA LYS A 53 7.76 -5.88 3.18
C LYS A 53 7.13 -5.01 4.24
N ALA A 54 6.05 -5.50 4.84
CA ALA A 54 5.48 -4.85 6.00
C ALA A 54 6.51 -4.81 7.14
N SER A 55 6.61 -3.66 7.79
CA SER A 55 7.37 -3.50 9.02
C SER A 55 6.41 -3.00 10.10
N ASN A 56 5.63 -3.93 10.64
CA ASN A 56 4.67 -3.66 11.69
C ASN A 56 4.87 -4.66 12.84
N TYR A 57 5.19 -4.13 14.02
CA TYR A 57 5.48 -4.91 15.22
C TYR A 57 4.54 -4.59 16.39
N PHE A 58 3.60 -3.67 16.18
CA PHE A 58 2.79 -3.09 17.26
C PHE A 58 1.30 -3.29 17.07
N MET A 59 0.82 -3.44 15.83
CA MET A 59 -0.60 -3.69 15.60
C MET A 59 -0.97 -5.14 15.97
N PRO A 60 -2.20 -5.37 16.49
CA PRO A 60 -2.68 -6.71 16.80
C PRO A 60 -2.78 -7.59 15.56
N LYS A 61 -2.59 -8.90 15.75
CA LYS A 61 -2.57 -9.86 14.64
C LYS A 61 -3.87 -9.89 13.84
N GLU A 62 -5.01 -9.69 14.50
CA GLU A 62 -6.32 -9.65 13.85
C GLU A 62 -6.50 -8.47 12.88
N THR A 63 -5.62 -7.46 12.94
CA THR A 63 -5.62 -6.32 12.01
C THR A 63 -4.59 -6.44 10.89
N LEU A 64 -3.87 -7.57 10.84
CA LEU A 64 -2.76 -7.78 9.91
C LEU A 64 -3.11 -8.83 8.87
N SER A 65 -2.84 -8.50 7.61
CA SER A 65 -3.08 -9.38 6.49
C SER A 65 -2.21 -10.65 6.58
N GLU A 66 -2.80 -11.82 6.33
CA GLU A 66 -2.02 -13.07 6.24
C GLU A 66 -1.16 -13.14 4.98
N LYS A 67 -1.59 -12.43 3.93
CA LYS A 67 -0.98 -12.42 2.60
C LYS A 67 -0.88 -10.98 2.09
N GLY A 68 -0.07 -10.79 1.06
CA GLY A 68 0.13 -9.49 0.43
C GLY A 68 1.53 -9.39 -0.19
N PRO A 69 1.92 -8.23 -0.70
CA PRO A 69 3.28 -7.99 -1.17
C PRO A 69 4.30 -8.46 -0.11
N GLY A 70 5.30 -9.25 -0.50
CA GLY A 70 6.34 -9.69 0.43
C GLY A 70 5.95 -10.68 1.54
N GLY A 71 4.70 -11.21 1.58
CA GLY A 71 4.32 -12.34 2.44
C GLY A 71 3.33 -12.06 3.58
N GLY A 72 2.75 -10.87 3.68
CA GLY A 72 1.74 -10.50 4.71
C GLY A 72 2.26 -9.51 5.76
N GLY A 73 1.46 -9.25 6.80
CA GLY A 73 1.76 -8.32 7.89
C GLY A 73 1.35 -6.87 7.66
N TRP A 74 0.56 -6.61 6.61
CA TRP A 74 0.07 -5.27 6.27
C TRP A 74 -1.19 -4.93 7.05
N ILE A 75 -1.42 -3.66 7.38
CA ILE A 75 -2.61 -3.25 8.14
C ILE A 75 -3.84 -3.31 7.23
N GLU A 76 -4.88 -4.02 7.67
CA GLU A 76 -6.18 -4.04 7.03
C GLU A 76 -6.93 -2.72 7.28
N ILE A 77 -7.49 -2.15 6.21
CA ILE A 77 -8.20 -0.87 6.26
C ILE A 77 -9.53 -0.95 5.51
N ASP A 78 -10.50 -0.17 5.95
CA ASP A 78 -11.74 0.07 5.21
C ASP A 78 -11.58 1.20 4.17
N SER A 79 -12.66 1.50 3.44
CA SER A 79 -12.66 2.57 2.43
C SER A 79 -12.43 3.98 3.01
N THR A 80 -12.50 4.18 4.32
CA THR A 80 -12.24 5.45 5.01
C THR A 80 -10.82 5.53 5.57
N LEU A 81 -9.99 4.52 5.30
CA LEU A 81 -8.64 4.30 5.84
C LEU A 81 -8.62 3.93 7.33
N ALA A 82 -9.78 3.65 7.91
CA ALA A 82 -9.89 3.21 9.29
C ALA A 82 -9.40 1.78 9.41
N VAL A 83 -8.69 1.47 10.49
CA VAL A 83 -8.19 0.11 10.71
C VAL A 83 -9.37 -0.83 11.00
N GLN A 84 -9.38 -1.95 10.30
CA GLN A 84 -10.37 -3.02 10.44
C GLN A 84 -9.69 -4.36 10.74
N THR A 85 -10.47 -5.36 11.13
CA THR A 85 -9.99 -6.73 11.27
C THR A 85 -9.90 -7.42 9.89
N THR A 86 -9.26 -8.58 9.84
CA THR A 86 -9.20 -9.44 8.65
C THR A 86 -10.57 -9.91 8.16
N GLU A 87 -11.59 -9.87 9.02
CA GLU A 87 -12.99 -10.19 8.70
C GLU A 87 -13.76 -8.98 8.15
N GLY A 88 -13.14 -7.80 8.11
CA GLY A 88 -13.77 -6.56 7.65
C GLY A 88 -14.60 -5.83 8.72
N GLU A 89 -14.41 -6.18 10.01
CA GLU A 89 -15.07 -5.50 11.11
C GLU A 89 -14.26 -4.29 11.58
N SER A 90 -14.93 -3.21 11.97
CA SER A 90 -14.22 -2.03 12.48
C SER A 90 -13.51 -2.37 13.80
N TRP A 91 -12.18 -2.28 13.79
CA TRP A 91 -11.35 -2.48 14.98
C TRP A 91 -11.05 -1.15 15.68
N SER A 92 -11.11 -0.06 14.93
CA SER A 92 -10.68 1.27 15.37
C SER A 92 -11.80 2.16 15.88
N ALA A 93 -13.06 1.75 15.78
CA ALA A 93 -14.21 2.53 16.23
C ALA A 93 -14.35 2.54 17.75
N ASP A 94 -14.85 3.66 18.28
CA ASP A 94 -15.26 3.78 19.68
C ASP A 94 -16.73 3.34 19.90
N GLU A 95 -17.24 3.56 21.11
CA GLU A 95 -18.62 3.22 21.51
C GLU A 95 -19.69 3.94 20.68
N GLU A 96 -19.36 5.09 20.08
CA GLU A 96 -20.25 5.86 19.21
C GLU A 96 -20.11 5.47 17.72
N GLY A 97 -19.22 4.53 17.41
CA GLY A 97 -18.98 4.04 16.05
C GLY A 97 -18.00 4.89 15.23
N PHE A 98 -17.24 5.79 15.87
CA PHE A 98 -16.28 6.66 15.18
C PHE A 98 -14.86 6.10 15.24
N SER A 99 -14.24 5.91 14.07
CA SER A 99 -12.86 5.41 13.96
C SER A 99 -11.85 6.37 14.59
N ARG A 100 -10.95 5.82 15.41
CA ARG A 100 -9.90 6.53 16.15
C ARG A 100 -8.49 6.24 15.65
N ILE A 101 -8.34 5.20 14.81
CA ILE A 101 -7.06 4.72 14.31
C ILE A 101 -7.16 4.54 12.80
N TYR A 102 -6.24 5.18 12.09
CA TYR A 102 -6.13 5.18 10.62
C TYR A 102 -4.75 4.70 10.21
N ALA A 103 -4.67 4.00 9.07
CA ALA A 103 -3.39 3.56 8.50
C ALA A 103 -3.18 4.13 7.10
N VAL A 104 -2.08 4.87 6.92
CA VAL A 104 -1.77 5.63 5.70
C VAL A 104 -0.33 5.35 5.23
N GLY A 105 -0.11 5.51 3.93
CA GLY A 105 1.15 5.21 3.26
C GLY A 105 1.38 3.71 3.12
N ASP A 106 2.66 3.32 3.16
CA ASP A 106 3.05 1.96 2.81
C ASP A 106 2.62 0.90 3.84
N CYS A 107 2.14 1.29 5.03
CA CYS A 107 1.86 0.34 6.12
C CYS A 107 0.56 -0.47 5.95
N ASN A 108 -0.40 0.04 5.18
CA ASN A 108 -1.66 -0.63 4.92
C ASN A 108 -1.52 -1.68 3.80
N VAL A 109 -2.47 -2.61 3.70
CA VAL A 109 -2.52 -3.57 2.60
C VAL A 109 -2.86 -2.87 1.28
N GLY A 110 -3.65 -1.80 1.34
CA GLY A 110 -4.10 -1.01 0.20
C GLY A 110 -4.82 -1.87 -0.84
N GLY A 111 -5.61 -2.86 -0.40
CA GLY A 111 -6.23 -3.84 -1.27
C GLY A 111 -7.21 -4.72 -0.49
N ILE A 112 -8.51 -4.44 -0.56
CA ILE A 112 -9.53 -5.30 0.08
C ILE A 112 -9.93 -6.38 -0.91
N ALA A 113 -9.34 -7.57 -0.79
CA ALA A 113 -9.60 -8.65 -1.73
C ALA A 113 -11.07 -9.08 -1.73
N SER A 114 -11.67 -9.20 -2.91
CA SER A 114 -12.95 -9.89 -3.10
C SER A 114 -12.70 -11.22 -3.83
N PRO A 115 -13.00 -12.38 -3.21
CA PRO A 115 -12.76 -13.68 -3.85
C PRO A 115 -13.46 -13.80 -5.20
N GLY A 116 -12.71 -14.23 -6.22
CA GLY A 116 -13.25 -14.44 -7.57
C GLY A 116 -13.37 -13.18 -8.44
N VAL A 117 -12.92 -12.02 -7.93
CA VAL A 117 -12.97 -10.73 -8.62
C VAL A 117 -11.56 -10.25 -8.95
N ALA A 118 -11.39 -9.63 -10.11
CA ALA A 118 -10.11 -9.08 -10.53
C ALA A 118 -9.64 -7.99 -9.54
N PRO A 119 -8.32 -7.87 -9.24
CA PRO A 119 -7.82 -6.89 -8.27
C PRO A 119 -8.26 -5.45 -8.50
N GLU A 120 -8.51 -5.08 -9.75
CA GLU A 120 -8.97 -3.76 -10.17
C GLU A 120 -10.44 -3.49 -9.81
N GLU A 121 -11.21 -4.56 -9.59
CA GLU A 121 -12.64 -4.55 -9.23
C GLU A 121 -12.86 -4.76 -7.73
N TRP A 122 -11.79 -4.81 -6.94
CA TRP A 122 -11.87 -4.87 -5.49
C TRP A 122 -12.45 -3.57 -4.90
N PRO A 123 -13.16 -3.63 -3.75
CA PRO A 123 -13.64 -2.44 -3.04
C PRO A 123 -12.56 -1.39 -2.81
N ILE A 124 -11.34 -1.85 -2.53
CA ILE A 124 -10.11 -1.06 -2.62
C ILE A 124 -9.15 -1.87 -3.48
N PRO A 125 -8.79 -1.43 -4.69
CA PRO A 125 -7.81 -2.12 -5.50
C PRO A 125 -6.39 -1.86 -4.97
N PRO A 126 -5.40 -2.70 -5.34
CA PRO A 126 -4.01 -2.55 -4.90
C PRO A 126 -3.47 -1.13 -5.08
N ILE A 127 -3.06 -0.51 -3.97
CA ILE A 127 -2.46 0.82 -3.92
C ILE A 127 -0.95 0.72 -4.09
N PRO A 128 -0.36 1.40 -5.10
CA PRO A 128 1.08 1.51 -5.22
C PRO A 128 1.72 2.09 -3.95
N LYS A 129 2.78 1.43 -3.46
CA LYS A 129 3.53 1.81 -2.27
C LYS A 129 4.58 2.89 -2.61
N ILE A 130 4.09 4.11 -2.78
CA ILE A 130 4.84 5.30 -3.18
C ILE A 130 4.29 6.54 -2.45
N SER A 131 5.04 7.65 -2.48
CA SER A 131 4.70 8.86 -1.70
C SER A 131 3.35 9.47 -2.06
N TYR A 132 3.01 9.54 -3.36
CA TYR A 132 1.80 10.25 -3.81
C TYR A 132 0.48 9.67 -3.24
N PRO A 133 0.19 8.37 -3.37
CA PRO A 133 -0.94 7.76 -2.67
C PRO A 133 -0.91 7.94 -1.16
N GLY A 134 0.27 7.84 -0.53
CA GLY A 134 0.41 8.06 0.91
C GLY A 134 0.05 9.49 1.35
N GLU A 135 0.39 10.49 0.55
CA GLU A 135 0.02 11.90 0.79
C GLU A 135 -1.50 12.11 0.68
N GLU A 136 -2.14 11.53 -0.34
CA GLU A 136 -3.59 11.58 -0.52
C GLU A 136 -4.34 10.85 0.61
N GLU A 137 -3.86 9.67 1.01
CA GLU A 137 -4.39 8.94 2.16
C GLU A 137 -4.32 9.77 3.45
N ALA A 138 -3.18 10.43 3.69
CA ALA A 138 -3.00 11.31 4.85
C ALA A 138 -3.97 12.49 4.84
N LEU A 139 -4.26 13.08 3.67
CA LEU A 139 -5.25 14.16 3.55
C LEU A 139 -6.65 13.69 3.94
N ILE A 140 -7.05 12.50 3.49
CA ILE A 140 -8.37 11.92 3.78
C ILE A 140 -8.49 11.57 5.27
N ALA A 141 -7.50 10.89 5.83
CA ALA A 141 -7.47 10.57 7.26
C ALA A 141 -7.54 11.84 8.11
N CYS A 142 -6.74 12.87 7.80
CA CYS A 142 -6.80 14.16 8.50
C CYS A 142 -8.19 14.80 8.42
N LYS A 143 -8.82 14.81 7.24
CA LYS A 143 -10.18 15.35 7.08
C LYS A 143 -11.21 14.56 7.88
N ASN A 144 -11.09 13.24 7.94
CA ASN A 144 -11.97 12.38 8.74
C ASN A 144 -11.81 12.66 10.24
N ILE A 145 -10.57 12.78 10.73
CA ILE A 145 -10.28 13.18 12.12
C ILE A 145 -10.93 14.53 12.45
N CYS A 146 -10.76 15.55 11.60
CA CYS A 146 -11.39 16.86 11.84
C CYS A 146 -12.92 16.81 11.84
N LYS A 147 -13.53 15.95 11.00
CA LYS A 147 -14.99 15.80 10.96
C LYS A 147 -15.51 15.11 12.21
N ILE A 148 -14.84 14.03 12.63
CA ILE A 148 -15.20 13.30 13.84
C ILE A 148 -15.03 14.18 15.08
N ASP A 149 -13.98 15.01 15.14
CA ASP A 149 -13.81 15.98 16.22
C ASP A 149 -15.01 16.92 16.35
N ARG A 150 -15.49 17.45 15.21
CA ARG A 150 -16.67 18.32 15.17
C ARG A 150 -17.95 17.59 15.58
N LEU A 151 -18.14 16.36 15.12
CA LEU A 151 -19.32 15.55 15.46
C LEU A 151 -19.36 15.23 16.95
N VAL A 152 -18.27 14.72 17.50
CA VAL A 152 -18.23 14.15 18.86
C VAL A 152 -18.05 15.23 19.92
N TYR A 153 -17.13 16.18 19.71
CA TYR A 153 -16.78 17.15 20.76
C TYR A 153 -17.48 18.50 20.61
N LYS A 154 -17.97 18.83 19.42
CA LYS A 154 -18.71 20.08 19.18
C LYS A 154 -20.22 19.89 18.95
N GLY A 155 -20.67 18.65 18.77
CA GLY A 155 -22.07 18.34 18.45
C GLY A 155 -22.52 18.94 17.11
N GLU A 156 -21.57 19.29 16.23
CA GLU A 156 -21.88 19.87 14.94
C GLU A 156 -22.17 18.74 13.95
N THR A 157 -23.35 18.76 13.33
CA THR A 157 -23.77 17.72 12.37
C THR A 157 -23.63 18.16 10.92
N HIS A 158 -23.40 19.45 10.67
CA HIS A 158 -23.31 20.04 9.34
C HIS A 158 -22.10 20.95 9.19
N ASP A 159 -21.62 21.12 7.96
CA ASP A 159 -20.59 22.09 7.61
C ASP A 159 -21.16 23.51 7.47
N LEU A 160 -20.29 24.47 7.15
CA LEU A 160 -20.66 25.88 6.99
C LEU A 160 -21.66 26.13 5.84
N PHE A 161 -21.80 25.17 4.92
CA PHE A 161 -22.69 25.25 3.77
C PHE A 161 -23.96 24.38 3.94
N GLY A 162 -24.14 23.78 5.13
CA GLY A 162 -25.30 22.94 5.44
C GLY A 162 -25.20 21.51 4.90
N ALA A 163 -24.02 21.04 4.48
CA ALA A 163 -23.82 19.65 4.13
C ALA A 163 -23.54 18.80 5.38
N GLU A 164 -24.07 17.58 5.43
CA GLU A 164 -23.87 16.66 6.55
C GLU A 164 -22.38 16.30 6.73
N LEU A 165 -21.93 16.35 7.98
CA LEU A 165 -20.59 15.89 8.36
C LEU A 165 -20.57 14.36 8.43
N LYS A 166 -19.99 13.73 7.41
CA LYS A 166 -19.73 12.29 7.37
C LYS A 166 -18.30 11.98 6.94
N PRO A 167 -17.68 10.89 7.42
CA PRO A 167 -16.37 10.46 6.95
C PRO A 167 -16.31 10.35 5.42
N HIS A 168 -15.20 10.76 4.85
CA HIS A 168 -14.87 10.57 3.45
C HIS A 168 -14.33 9.17 3.24
N ALA A 169 -14.89 8.48 2.25
CA ALA A 169 -14.21 7.37 1.62
C ALA A 169 -13.06 7.89 0.75
N MET A 170 -12.07 7.04 0.57
CA MET A 170 -11.03 7.22 -0.43
C MET A 170 -11.63 7.36 -1.83
N HIS A 171 -11.04 8.21 -2.65
CA HIS A 171 -11.44 8.37 -4.04
C HIS A 171 -10.35 7.73 -4.92
N TRP A 172 -10.66 6.55 -5.46
CA TRP A 172 -9.85 5.85 -6.46
C TRP A 172 -10.46 6.10 -7.87
N PRO A 173 -9.72 6.11 -9.00
CA PRO A 173 -8.52 5.31 -9.23
C PRO A 173 -7.28 6.06 -9.71
N TRP A 174 -6.20 5.94 -8.95
CA TRP A 174 -4.86 6.21 -9.45
C TRP A 174 -4.21 4.85 -9.74
N GLY A 175 -4.50 4.31 -10.92
CA GLY A 175 -4.04 2.98 -11.34
C GLY A 175 -2.53 2.78 -11.15
N ALA A 176 -2.16 1.55 -10.79
CA ALA A 176 -0.77 1.08 -10.83
C ALA A 176 -0.26 0.92 -12.28
#